data_AF-A0A835I5P2-F1
#
_entry.id   AF-A0A835I5P2-F1
#
_cell.length_a   1.000
_cell.length_b   1.000
_cell.length_c   1.000
_cell.angle_alpha   90.00
_cell.angle_beta   90.00
_cell.angle_gamma   90.00
#
_symmetry.space_group_name_H-M   'P 1'
#
loop_
_entity.id
_entity.type
_entity.pdbx_description
1 polymer ?
#
loop_
_entity_poly.entity_id
_entity_poly.type
_entity_poly.pdbx_seq_one_letter_code
_entity_poly.pdbx_strand_id
1 'polypeptide(L)'
;MRNGEIALEKYVITKTLTKPPEAYPDAKNQPHVQGTSSGSSTGIAQRARHPDELEKERSNLMVDIEYYLSQEIHPVVSRLCASIEGTSPARLADCLRLDSSKFQSKTTDAVSNDPSASLLSAVDDDERYRGCEPLRLSCPCSCTFECPTLSSLVLSSTGESLTELQAKESSHNFWHTLHCPKCPDDSDGGRITAVMIANQVKRQVDGFISMYYKGIMTCDDETCNFTSRSLNMRVIGESEKGTVCPNYPCCNGHLVRKYAEVDLYKQLSYFCHVLDAVRFIEKLDLKLRIPLEKDLARIRLVVDLAASVVQKIRDRCAYGWIQMKDLAISV
;
A
#
# COMPACT_ATOMS: atom_id res chain seq x y z
N MET A 1 -12.37 9.14 -29.21
CA MET A 1 -11.64 7.85 -29.12
C MET A 1 -12.53 6.65 -29.40
N ARG A 2 -13.51 6.33 -28.55
CA ARG A 2 -14.33 5.11 -28.70
C ARG A 2 -15.22 5.04 -29.95
N ASN A 3 -15.56 6.19 -30.56
CA ASN A 3 -16.34 6.25 -31.80
C ASN A 3 -15.51 6.01 -33.08
N GLY A 4 -14.19 5.76 -32.97
CA GLY A 4 -13.33 5.55 -34.14
C GLY A 4 -12.97 6.82 -34.94
N GLU A 5 -13.32 8.01 -34.45
CA GLU A 5 -13.13 9.30 -35.15
C GLU A 5 -11.68 9.82 -35.16
N ILE A 6 -10.75 9.16 -34.46
CA ILE A 6 -9.36 9.61 -34.34
C ILE A 6 -8.49 8.85 -35.32
N ALA A 7 -7.72 9.58 -36.13
CA ALA A 7 -6.80 9.02 -37.10
C ALA A 7 -5.73 8.11 -36.45
N LEU A 8 -5.36 7.02 -37.15
CA LEU A 8 -4.41 6.02 -36.69
C LEU A 8 -3.04 6.62 -36.30
N GLU A 9 -2.61 7.65 -37.02
CA GLU A 9 -1.35 8.37 -36.78
C GLU A 9 -1.25 8.93 -35.35
N LYS A 10 -2.38 9.28 -34.72
CA LYS A 10 -2.42 9.83 -33.36
C LYS A 10 -2.18 8.79 -32.26
N TYR A 11 -2.16 7.52 -32.62
CA TYR A 11 -1.87 6.40 -31.71
C TYR A 11 -0.42 5.93 -31.81
N VAL A 12 0.37 6.48 -32.74
CA VAL A 12 1.76 6.03 -32.94
C VAL A 12 2.66 6.61 -31.85
N ILE A 13 3.27 5.72 -31.05
CA ILE A 13 4.25 6.08 -30.02
C ILE A 13 5.66 5.77 -30.54
N THR A 14 6.52 6.80 -30.60
CA THR A 14 7.91 6.65 -31.06
C THR A 14 8.88 6.72 -29.88
N LYS A 15 9.75 5.71 -29.76
CA LYS A 15 10.89 5.70 -28.82
C LYS A 15 12.16 5.26 -29.54
N THR A 16 13.26 5.94 -29.25
CA THR A 16 14.56 5.65 -29.86
C THR A 16 15.25 4.51 -29.13
N LEU A 17 15.72 3.51 -29.87
CA LEU A 17 16.58 2.45 -29.33
C LEU A 17 18.00 2.97 -29.13
N THR A 18 18.55 2.83 -27.93
CA THR A 18 19.92 3.24 -27.59
C THR A 18 20.93 2.09 -27.60
N LYS A 19 20.43 0.86 -27.75
CA LYS A 19 21.17 -0.41 -27.78
C LYS A 19 20.45 -1.36 -28.75
N PRO A 20 21.10 -2.44 -29.22
CA PRO A 20 20.42 -3.50 -29.96
C PRO A 20 19.34 -4.19 -29.09
N PRO A 21 18.19 -4.64 -29.66
CA PRO A 21 17.07 -5.20 -28.90
C PRO A 21 17.45 -6.36 -27.96
N GLU A 22 18.43 -7.16 -28.34
CA GLU A 22 18.90 -8.33 -27.58
C GLU A 22 19.67 -7.93 -26.31
N ALA A 23 20.16 -6.69 -26.24
CA ALA A 23 20.96 -6.18 -25.13
C ALA A 23 20.12 -5.52 -24.02
N TYR A 24 18.79 -5.51 -24.14
CA TYR A 24 17.90 -4.98 -23.09
C TYR A 24 17.55 -6.08 -22.08
N PRO A 25 17.97 -5.97 -20.81
CA PRO A 25 17.72 -7.00 -19.79
C PRO A 25 16.23 -7.13 -19.43
N ASP A 26 15.44 -6.09 -19.68
CA ASP A 26 14.01 -5.98 -19.39
C ASP A 26 13.16 -5.83 -20.67
N ALA A 27 13.65 -6.33 -21.81
CA ALA A 27 12.99 -6.22 -23.11
C ALA A 27 11.49 -6.56 -23.05
N LYS A 28 11.10 -7.59 -22.30
CA LYS A 28 9.71 -8.07 -22.12
C LYS A 28 8.74 -7.02 -21.57
N ASN A 29 9.25 -6.01 -20.86
CA ASN A 29 8.45 -4.94 -20.26
C ASN A 29 8.51 -3.64 -21.09
N GLN A 30 9.25 -3.60 -22.19
CA GLN A 30 9.45 -2.41 -23.00
C GLN A 30 8.75 -2.55 -24.37
N PRO A 31 7.62 -1.84 -24.61
CA PRO A 31 6.83 -1.96 -25.83
C PRO A 31 7.64 -1.76 -27.12
N HIS A 32 8.54 -0.77 -27.13
CA HIS A 32 9.37 -0.41 -28.29
C HIS A 32 10.55 -1.35 -28.57
N VAL A 33 10.86 -2.26 -27.64
CA VAL A 33 11.91 -3.29 -27.81
C VAL A 33 11.29 -4.62 -28.30
N GLN A 34 9.97 -4.79 -28.11
CA GLN A 34 9.26 -5.97 -28.60
C GLN A 34 9.16 -5.93 -30.13
N GLY A 35 9.94 -6.77 -30.81
CA GLY A 35 9.78 -7.09 -32.22
C GLY A 35 8.62 -8.06 -32.46
N THR A 36 8.15 -8.13 -33.71
CA THR A 36 7.08 -8.98 -34.24
C THR A 36 7.21 -10.45 -33.84
N SER A 37 6.79 -10.81 -32.64
CA SER A 37 6.79 -12.19 -32.15
C SER A 37 5.37 -12.59 -31.79
N SER A 38 4.87 -13.62 -32.48
CA SER A 38 3.51 -14.16 -32.37
C SER A 38 3.32 -15.03 -31.11
N GLY A 39 3.74 -14.52 -29.95
CA GLY A 39 3.57 -15.18 -28.66
C GLY A 39 2.36 -14.66 -27.89
N SER A 40 1.63 -15.57 -27.23
CA SER A 40 0.47 -15.32 -26.34
C SER A 40 0.58 -14.01 -25.53
N SER A 41 -0.36 -13.10 -25.79
CA SER A 41 -0.37 -11.67 -25.45
C SER A 41 -0.86 -11.37 -24.02
N THR A 42 -0.13 -11.82 -23.01
CA THR A 42 -0.51 -11.53 -21.60
C THR A 42 0.05 -10.20 -21.09
N GLY A 43 1.19 -9.72 -21.59
CA GLY A 43 1.82 -8.46 -21.15
C GLY A 43 1.50 -7.26 -22.04
N ILE A 44 1.31 -6.08 -21.45
CA ILE A 44 1.04 -4.81 -22.17
C ILE A 44 2.10 -4.53 -23.24
N ALA A 45 3.38 -4.72 -22.92
CA ALA A 45 4.49 -4.52 -23.86
C ALA A 45 4.47 -5.51 -25.03
N GLN A 46 4.03 -6.75 -24.82
CA GLN A 46 3.94 -7.79 -25.86
C GLN A 46 2.78 -7.55 -26.85
N ARG A 47 1.88 -6.61 -26.54
CA ARG A 47 0.78 -6.19 -27.43
C ARG A 47 1.19 -5.07 -28.39
N ALA A 48 2.41 -4.54 -28.29
CA ALA A 48 2.92 -3.53 -29.22
C ALA A 48 3.04 -4.09 -30.64
N ARG A 49 2.59 -3.34 -31.64
CA ARG A 49 2.60 -3.70 -33.07
C ARG A 49 2.97 -2.49 -33.92
N HIS A 50 3.53 -2.73 -35.10
CA HIS A 50 3.83 -1.65 -36.04
C HIS A 50 2.53 -1.13 -36.71
N PRO A 51 2.38 0.18 -36.97
CA PRO A 51 1.17 0.72 -37.60
C PRO A 51 0.82 0.05 -38.94
N ASP A 52 1.82 -0.27 -39.77
CA ASP A 52 1.62 -0.96 -41.05
C ASP A 52 0.97 -2.35 -40.92
N GLU A 53 1.16 -3.05 -39.79
CA GLU A 53 0.53 -4.35 -39.55
C GLU A 53 -0.97 -4.18 -39.30
N LEU A 54 -1.35 -3.11 -38.59
CA LEU A 54 -2.75 -2.78 -38.34
C LEU A 54 -3.47 -2.35 -39.63
N GLU A 55 -2.76 -1.73 -40.57
CA GLU A 55 -3.31 -1.38 -41.89
C GLU A 55 -3.49 -2.60 -42.80
N LYS A 56 -2.59 -3.57 -42.72
CA LYS A 56 -2.62 -4.81 -43.53
C LYS A 56 -3.58 -5.87 -42.98
N GLU A 57 -3.70 -5.99 -41.66
CA GLU A 57 -4.49 -7.03 -40.97
C GLU A 57 -5.71 -6.45 -40.23
N ARG A 58 -6.42 -5.51 -40.86
CA ARG A 58 -7.58 -4.78 -40.27
C ARG A 58 -8.71 -5.65 -39.72
N SER A 59 -8.82 -6.92 -40.11
CA SER A 59 -9.90 -7.81 -39.65
C SER A 59 -9.63 -8.44 -38.28
N ASN A 60 -8.36 -8.53 -37.84
CA ASN A 60 -7.99 -9.29 -36.65
C ASN A 60 -7.39 -8.42 -35.53
N LEU A 61 -6.90 -7.23 -35.85
CA LEU A 61 -6.25 -6.32 -34.90
C LEU A 61 -7.09 -5.04 -34.74
N MET A 62 -7.34 -4.66 -33.49
CA MET A 62 -8.02 -3.41 -33.14
C MET A 62 -7.15 -2.60 -32.18
N VAL A 63 -7.29 -1.27 -32.24
CA VAL A 63 -6.61 -0.36 -31.33
C VAL A 63 -7.15 -0.55 -29.91
N ASP A 64 -6.26 -0.80 -28.95
CA ASP A 64 -6.61 -0.83 -27.53
C ASP A 64 -6.83 0.58 -26.99
N ILE A 65 -8.05 1.09 -27.13
CA ILE A 65 -8.42 2.43 -26.66
C ILE A 65 -8.24 2.58 -25.15
N GLU A 66 -8.45 1.50 -24.38
CA GLU A 66 -8.35 1.51 -22.93
C GLU A 66 -6.90 1.76 -22.49
N TYR A 67 -5.92 1.19 -23.22
CA TYR A 67 -4.51 1.48 -23.00
C TYR A 67 -4.21 2.98 -23.13
N TYR A 68 -4.60 3.63 -24.23
CA TYR A 68 -4.30 5.06 -24.43
C TYR A 68 -5.00 5.96 -23.42
N LEU A 69 -6.25 5.66 -23.08
CA LEU A 69 -6.97 6.42 -22.07
C LEU A 69 -6.31 6.29 -20.68
N SER A 70 -5.93 5.07 -20.28
CA SER A 70 -5.41 4.80 -18.93
C SER A 70 -3.91 5.08 -18.76
N GLN A 71 -3.08 4.82 -19.78
CA GLN A 71 -1.61 4.88 -19.67
C GLN A 71 -1.00 6.13 -20.31
N GLU A 72 -1.65 6.76 -21.29
CA GLU A 72 -1.10 7.95 -21.98
C GLU A 72 -1.87 9.23 -21.60
N ILE A 73 -3.20 9.22 -21.67
CA ILE A 73 -4.02 10.42 -21.44
C ILE A 73 -4.23 10.70 -19.96
N HIS A 74 -4.70 9.71 -19.19
CA HIS A 74 -5.03 9.90 -17.77
C HIS A 74 -3.85 10.44 -16.96
N PRO A 75 -2.61 9.90 -17.04
CA PRO A 75 -1.48 10.43 -16.27
C PRO A 75 -1.14 11.89 -16.60
N VAL A 76 -1.24 12.26 -17.88
CA VAL A 76 -0.95 13.65 -18.32
C VAL A 76 -2.01 14.62 -17.80
N VAL A 77 -3.29 14.27 -17.90
CA VAL A 77 -4.40 15.10 -17.40
C VAL A 77 -4.37 15.16 -15.86
N SER A 78 -4.13 14.03 -15.20
CA SER A 78 -3.97 13.94 -13.74
C SER A 78 -2.90 14.91 -13.24
N ARG A 79 -1.72 14.91 -13.87
CA ARG A 79 -0.63 15.83 -13.53
C ARG A 79 -0.98 17.31 -13.74
N LEU A 80 -1.65 17.65 -14.85
CA LEU A 80 -2.03 19.04 -15.13
C LEU A 80 -3.12 19.56 -14.19
N CYS A 81 -4.00 18.67 -13.72
CA CYS A 81 -5.10 19.01 -12.83
C CYS A 81 -4.77 18.85 -11.34
N ALA A 82 -3.61 18.31 -10.98
CA ALA A 82 -3.26 17.97 -9.59
C ALA A 82 -3.38 19.14 -8.60
N SER A 83 -3.16 20.38 -9.06
CA SER A 83 -3.27 21.60 -8.25
C SER A 83 -4.65 22.26 -8.28
N ILE A 84 -5.60 21.73 -9.05
CA ILE A 84 -6.94 22.29 -9.19
C ILE A 84 -7.86 21.68 -8.12
N GLU A 85 -8.31 22.52 -7.20
CA GLU A 85 -9.25 22.13 -6.14
C GLU A 85 -10.52 21.49 -6.71
N GLY A 86 -10.98 20.41 -6.06
CA GLY A 86 -12.18 19.66 -6.47
C GLY A 86 -11.96 18.64 -7.58
N THR A 87 -10.74 18.53 -8.12
CA THR A 87 -10.35 17.43 -9.01
C THR A 87 -9.67 16.30 -8.24
N SER A 88 -9.83 15.06 -8.72
CA SER A 88 -9.11 13.90 -8.18
C SER A 88 -8.80 12.91 -9.31
N PRO A 89 -7.74 12.09 -9.19
CA PRO A 89 -7.41 11.08 -10.21
C PRO A 89 -8.58 10.14 -10.52
N ALA A 90 -9.36 9.76 -9.50
CA ALA A 90 -10.56 8.95 -9.64
C ALA A 90 -11.67 9.68 -10.42
N ARG A 91 -11.92 10.96 -10.12
CA ARG A 91 -12.90 11.77 -10.88
C ARG A 91 -12.49 11.96 -12.34
N LEU A 92 -11.21 12.18 -12.59
CA LEU A 92 -10.68 12.30 -13.95
C LEU A 92 -10.79 10.97 -14.72
N ALA A 93 -10.60 9.84 -14.05
CA ALA A 93 -10.83 8.52 -14.62
C ALA A 93 -12.31 8.32 -15.00
N ASP A 94 -13.26 8.72 -14.13
CA ASP A 94 -14.69 8.68 -14.43
C ASP A 94 -15.02 9.53 -15.68
N CYS A 95 -14.43 10.72 -15.80
CA CYS A 95 -14.60 11.58 -16.98
C CYS A 95 -14.10 10.90 -18.27
N LEU A 96 -13.04 10.09 -18.20
CA LEU A 96 -12.52 9.30 -19.32
C LEU A 96 -13.28 7.98 -19.55
N ARG A 97 -14.30 7.71 -18.73
CA ARG A 97 -15.04 6.43 -18.68
C ARG A 97 -14.13 5.23 -18.41
N LEU A 98 -13.11 5.45 -17.58
CA LEU A 98 -12.28 4.42 -17.00
C LEU A 98 -12.88 4.00 -15.65
N ASP A 99 -12.51 2.82 -15.17
CA ASP A 99 -12.95 2.33 -13.88
C ASP A 99 -12.25 3.11 -12.75
N SER A 100 -12.94 4.07 -12.12
CA SER A 100 -12.39 4.92 -11.06
C SER A 100 -11.81 4.15 -9.88
N SER A 101 -12.26 2.92 -9.60
CA SER A 101 -11.71 2.10 -8.53
C SER A 101 -10.22 1.78 -8.73
N LYS A 102 -9.75 1.70 -9.98
CA LYS A 102 -8.34 1.44 -10.33
C LYS A 102 -7.45 2.67 -10.20
N PHE A 103 -8.06 3.86 -10.16
CA PHE A 103 -7.39 5.16 -10.08
C PHE A 103 -7.68 5.86 -8.76
N GLN A 104 -8.28 5.15 -7.80
CA GLN A 104 -8.15 5.52 -6.40
C GLN A 104 -6.67 5.38 -6.08
N SER A 105 -5.94 6.48 -6.21
CA SER A 105 -4.68 6.62 -5.52
C SER A 105 -4.95 6.20 -4.08
N LYS A 106 -4.23 5.17 -3.61
CA LYS A 106 -3.73 5.24 -2.23
C LYS A 106 -3.24 6.67 -2.13
N THR A 107 -3.90 7.51 -1.37
CA THR A 107 -3.47 8.88 -1.15
C THR A 107 -2.09 8.78 -0.53
N THR A 108 -1.07 8.70 -1.37
CA THR A 108 0.26 9.18 -1.02
C THR A 108 -0.01 10.67 -0.91
N ASP A 109 -0.18 11.13 0.33
CA ASP A 109 -0.43 12.51 0.74
C ASP A 109 0.76 13.41 0.36
N ALA A 110 1.12 13.44 -0.93
CA ALA A 110 2.24 14.21 -1.46
C ALA A 110 1.80 15.60 -1.95
N VAL A 111 0.53 15.99 -1.79
CA VAL A 111 0.02 17.30 -2.24
C VAL A 111 -0.73 18.10 -1.16
N SER A 112 -0.92 17.59 0.06
CA SER A 112 -1.25 18.47 1.20
C SER A 112 0.02 18.88 1.92
N ASN A 113 0.76 19.81 1.33
CA ASN A 113 1.91 20.46 1.93
C ASN A 113 1.49 21.51 3.00
N ASP A 114 0.44 21.21 3.76
CA ASP A 114 0.06 21.98 4.94
C ASP A 114 0.39 21.17 6.20
N PRO A 115 1.58 21.38 6.81
CA PRO A 115 1.94 20.74 8.08
C PRO A 115 1.05 21.20 9.26
N SER A 116 0.08 22.09 9.03
CA SER A 116 -0.80 22.68 10.04
C SER A 116 -2.16 21.97 10.20
N ALA A 117 -2.62 21.19 9.22
CA ALA A 117 -4.06 20.89 9.12
C ALA A 117 -4.55 19.64 9.88
N SER A 118 -3.68 18.72 10.27
CA SER A 118 -4.13 17.52 11.01
C SER A 118 -3.11 17.12 12.05
N LEU A 119 -3.30 17.62 13.28
CA LEU A 119 -2.73 16.97 14.45
C LEU A 119 -3.16 15.50 14.39
N LEU A 120 -2.22 14.57 14.12
CA LEU A 120 -2.47 13.13 14.03
C LEU A 120 -3.12 12.52 15.30
N SER A 121 -3.23 13.31 16.38
CA SER A 121 -3.95 12.99 17.61
C SER A 121 -5.46 13.26 17.56
N ALA A 122 -5.96 14.04 16.59
CA ALA A 122 -7.37 14.40 16.44
C ALA A 122 -8.12 13.56 15.39
N VAL A 123 -7.43 12.63 14.74
CA VAL A 123 -7.97 11.75 13.69
C VAL A 123 -8.41 10.42 14.33
N ASP A 124 -9.54 9.87 13.87
CA ASP A 124 -10.03 8.57 14.33
C ASP A 124 -9.00 7.45 14.04
N ASP A 125 -8.99 6.39 14.85
CA ASP A 125 -7.98 5.32 14.72
C ASP A 125 -8.08 4.62 13.34
N ASP A 126 -9.27 4.53 12.74
CA ASP A 126 -9.46 3.91 11.40
C ASP A 126 -8.83 4.74 10.28
N GLU A 127 -8.96 6.06 10.34
CA GLU A 127 -8.28 6.97 9.41
C GLU A 127 -6.77 7.01 9.67
N ARG A 128 -6.38 7.04 10.95
CA ARG A 128 -4.98 7.08 11.37
C ARG A 128 -4.19 5.86 10.90
N TYR A 129 -4.79 4.68 10.87
CA TYR A 129 -4.11 3.44 10.45
C TYR A 129 -4.53 2.97 9.06
N ARG A 130 -5.25 3.81 8.30
CA ARG A 130 -5.60 3.52 6.91
C ARG A 130 -4.35 3.18 6.08
N GLY A 131 -4.41 2.04 5.39
CA GLY A 131 -3.32 1.57 4.53
C GLY A 131 -2.23 0.76 5.24
N CYS A 132 -2.30 0.60 6.57
CA CYS A 132 -1.43 -0.35 7.28
C CYS A 132 -1.81 -1.79 6.93
N GLU A 133 -0.80 -2.66 6.86
CA GLU A 133 -1.03 -4.09 6.69
C GLU A 133 -1.54 -4.70 8.00
N PRO A 134 -2.62 -5.51 7.97
CA PRO A 134 -3.17 -6.11 9.18
C PRO A 134 -2.22 -7.13 9.80
N LEU A 135 -2.27 -7.30 11.12
CA LEU A 135 -1.49 -8.33 11.81
C LEU A 135 -2.01 -9.71 11.42
N ARG A 136 -1.19 -10.51 10.72
CA ARG A 136 -1.57 -11.88 10.34
C ARG A 136 -0.96 -12.90 11.28
N LEU A 137 -1.74 -13.89 11.68
CA LEU A 137 -1.26 -15.02 12.47
C LEU A 137 -1.32 -16.30 11.65
N SER A 138 -0.27 -17.11 11.78
CA SER A 138 -0.16 -18.44 11.22
C SER A 138 -0.23 -19.48 12.34
N CYS A 139 -0.99 -20.53 12.10
CA CYS A 139 -1.14 -21.66 13.00
C CYS A 139 -0.29 -22.85 12.49
N PRO A 140 0.15 -23.78 13.36
CA PRO A 140 0.84 -25.00 12.96
C PRO A 140 0.12 -25.84 11.89
N CYS A 141 -1.19 -25.65 11.75
CA CYS A 141 -2.02 -26.22 10.68
C CYS A 141 -1.69 -25.67 9.26
N SER A 142 -0.72 -24.77 9.13
CA SER A 142 -0.37 -24.03 7.90
C SER A 142 -1.43 -23.03 7.43
N CYS A 143 -2.52 -22.91 8.18
CA CYS A 143 -3.51 -21.87 8.01
C CYS A 143 -2.97 -20.50 8.47
N THR A 144 -3.27 -19.46 7.70
CA THR A 144 -3.04 -18.06 8.07
C THR A 144 -4.38 -17.33 8.10
N PHE A 145 -4.53 -16.44 9.08
CA PHE A 145 -5.72 -15.63 9.28
C PHE A 145 -5.32 -14.25 9.81
N GLU A 146 -6.23 -13.30 9.71
CA GLU A 146 -6.05 -11.96 10.24
C GLU A 146 -6.36 -11.95 11.74
N CYS A 147 -5.46 -11.39 12.54
CA CYS A 147 -5.67 -11.25 13.98
C CYS A 147 -6.73 -10.15 14.19
N PRO A 148 -7.91 -10.49 14.74
CA PRO A 148 -8.92 -9.47 14.98
C PRO A 148 -8.42 -8.49 16.04
N THR A 149 -8.81 -7.22 15.93
CA THR A 149 -8.59 -6.23 16.98
C THR A 149 -9.28 -6.63 18.28
N LEU A 150 -8.81 -6.10 19.42
CA LEU A 150 -9.47 -6.33 20.71
C LEU A 150 -10.93 -5.80 20.74
N SER A 151 -11.26 -4.82 19.89
CA SER A 151 -12.64 -4.34 19.72
C SER A 151 -13.64 -5.41 19.27
N SER A 152 -13.17 -6.48 18.62
CA SER A 152 -14.02 -7.63 18.27
C SER A 152 -14.66 -8.31 19.48
N LEU A 153 -14.07 -8.19 20.68
CA LEU A 153 -14.63 -8.73 21.94
C LEU A 153 -15.98 -8.11 22.28
N VAL A 154 -16.18 -6.83 21.95
CA VAL A 154 -17.44 -6.12 22.21
C VAL A 154 -18.54 -6.65 21.28
N LEU A 155 -18.23 -6.81 19.99
CA LEU A 155 -19.18 -7.30 18.98
C LEU A 155 -19.68 -8.71 19.30
N SER A 156 -18.81 -9.55 19.86
CA SER A 156 -19.21 -10.89 20.34
C SER A 156 -20.13 -10.86 21.57
N SER A 157 -20.11 -9.76 22.34
CA SER A 157 -20.86 -9.61 23.59
C SER A 157 -22.19 -8.89 23.41
N THR A 158 -22.31 -7.98 22.45
CA THR A 158 -23.53 -7.16 22.24
C THR A 158 -24.56 -7.79 21.30
N GLY A 159 -24.21 -8.81 20.51
CA GLY A 159 -25.17 -9.49 19.61
C GLY A 159 -25.75 -8.60 18.50
N GLU A 160 -25.33 -7.33 18.39
CA GLU A 160 -25.76 -6.40 17.35
C GLU A 160 -24.90 -6.61 16.10
N SER A 161 -25.44 -7.43 15.20
CA SER A 161 -24.97 -7.63 13.84
C SER A 161 -25.03 -6.32 13.06
N LEU A 162 -23.87 -5.74 12.71
CA LEU A 162 -23.80 -4.75 11.65
C LEU A 162 -23.38 -5.45 10.34
N THR A 163 -24.33 -5.43 9.41
CA THR A 163 -24.26 -5.79 7.98
C THR A 163 -24.07 -7.28 7.63
N GLU A 164 -25.18 -7.83 7.16
CA GLU A 164 -25.33 -9.05 6.39
C GLU A 164 -24.34 -9.10 5.23
N LEU A 165 -23.21 -9.80 5.40
CA LEU A 165 -22.45 -10.44 4.30
C LEU A 165 -21.37 -11.41 4.80
N GLN A 166 -21.16 -11.57 6.12
CA GLN A 166 -20.20 -12.54 6.70
C GLN A 166 -20.83 -13.51 7.72
N ALA A 167 -22.15 -13.74 7.66
CA ALA A 167 -22.87 -14.62 8.59
C ALA A 167 -22.66 -16.15 8.34
N LYS A 168 -21.47 -16.55 7.89
CA LYS A 168 -21.07 -17.96 7.76
C LYS A 168 -19.58 -18.16 8.08
N GLU A 169 -19.13 -17.78 9.27
CA GLU A 169 -17.96 -18.38 9.90
C GLU A 169 -18.06 -18.20 11.43
N SER A 170 -18.31 -19.33 12.10
CA SER A 170 -18.25 -19.66 13.54
C SER A 170 -18.27 -18.53 14.59
N SER A 171 -19.23 -18.67 15.50
CA SER A 171 -19.48 -17.93 16.75
C SER A 171 -18.35 -18.01 17.81
N HIS A 172 -17.08 -18.02 17.41
CA HIS A 172 -15.93 -18.12 18.31
C HIS A 172 -14.97 -16.95 18.10
N ASN A 173 -14.95 -16.01 19.05
CA ASN A 173 -13.96 -14.96 19.07
C ASN A 173 -12.57 -15.56 19.35
N PHE A 174 -11.62 -15.29 18.46
CA PHE A 174 -10.22 -15.71 18.60
C PHE A 174 -9.62 -15.39 19.98
N TRP A 175 -9.96 -14.25 20.59
CA TRP A 175 -9.39 -13.84 21.88
C TRP A 175 -9.95 -14.62 23.07
N HIS A 176 -11.14 -15.23 22.95
CA HIS A 176 -11.68 -16.11 23.99
C HIS A 176 -10.97 -17.47 23.96
N THR A 177 -10.80 -18.06 22.78
CA THR A 177 -10.27 -19.41 22.64
C THR A 177 -8.76 -19.44 22.52
N LEU A 178 -8.15 -18.40 21.96
CA LEU A 178 -6.76 -18.40 21.47
C LEU A 178 -6.48 -19.60 20.54
N HIS A 179 -7.50 -20.00 19.79
CA HIS A 179 -7.42 -21.08 18.82
C HIS A 179 -7.57 -20.54 17.40
N CYS A 180 -6.91 -21.21 16.46
CA CYS A 180 -7.08 -20.89 15.06
C CYS A 180 -8.54 -21.11 14.63
N PRO A 181 -9.18 -20.13 13.98
CA PRO A 181 -10.58 -20.25 13.54
C PRO A 181 -10.81 -21.33 12.48
N LYS A 182 -9.74 -21.86 11.87
CA LYS A 182 -9.78 -22.89 10.82
C LYS A 182 -9.45 -24.29 11.34
N CYS A 183 -9.06 -24.42 12.62
CA CYS A 183 -8.78 -25.72 13.23
C CYS A 183 -10.04 -26.23 13.95
N PRO A 184 -10.26 -27.56 13.98
CA PRO A 184 -11.29 -28.13 14.86
C PRO A 184 -10.92 -27.94 16.33
N ASP A 185 -11.91 -27.58 17.15
CA ASP A 185 -11.76 -27.19 18.57
C ASP A 185 -11.10 -28.27 19.44
N ASP A 186 -11.22 -29.55 19.07
CA ASP A 186 -10.69 -30.69 19.83
C ASP A 186 -9.21 -31.01 19.55
N SER A 187 -8.53 -30.26 18.66
CA SER A 187 -7.13 -30.48 18.32
C SER A 187 -6.18 -29.47 18.99
N ASP A 188 -5.31 -29.94 19.89
CA ASP A 188 -4.27 -29.12 20.56
C ASP A 188 -3.33 -28.43 19.55
N GLY A 189 -3.26 -28.95 18.32
CA GLY A 189 -2.52 -28.35 17.20
C GLY A 189 -3.04 -26.98 16.73
N GLY A 190 -4.26 -26.58 17.14
CA GLY A 190 -4.87 -25.29 16.80
C GLY A 190 -4.56 -24.16 17.79
N ARG A 191 -3.95 -24.45 18.93
CA ARG A 191 -3.74 -23.48 20.01
C ARG A 191 -2.61 -22.49 19.69
N ILE A 192 -2.88 -21.22 19.92
CA ILE A 192 -1.92 -20.12 19.71
C ILE A 192 -1.49 -19.57 21.07
N THR A 193 -0.21 -19.72 21.37
CA THR A 193 0.37 -19.24 22.64
C THR A 193 0.87 -17.80 22.53
N ALA A 194 1.04 -17.13 23.67
CA ALA A 194 1.62 -15.78 23.74
C ALA A 194 3.00 -15.68 23.04
N VAL A 195 3.82 -16.73 23.18
CA VAL A 195 5.14 -16.82 22.54
C VAL A 195 5.02 -16.92 21.03
N MET A 196 4.04 -17.67 20.51
CA MET A 196 3.78 -17.75 19.07
C MET A 196 3.37 -16.39 18.50
N ILE A 197 2.47 -15.68 19.19
CA ILE A 197 2.05 -14.32 18.78
C ILE A 197 3.26 -13.40 18.77
N ALA A 198 4.03 -13.35 19.86
CA ALA A 198 5.21 -12.48 19.96
C ALA A 198 6.26 -12.76 18.87
N ASN A 199 6.53 -14.04 18.57
CA ASN A 199 7.46 -14.42 17.50
C ASN A 199 6.95 -14.02 16.12
N GLN A 200 5.66 -14.19 15.85
CA GLN A 200 5.06 -13.85 14.56
C GLN A 200 4.97 -12.34 14.34
N VAL A 201 4.64 -11.60 15.40
CA VAL A 201 4.68 -10.14 15.42
C VAL A 201 6.10 -9.65 15.15
N LYS A 202 7.11 -10.21 15.83
CA LYS A 202 8.51 -9.89 15.57
C LYS A 202 8.91 -10.13 14.12
N ARG A 203 8.55 -11.30 13.55
CA ARG A 203 8.87 -11.64 12.16
C ARG A 203 8.26 -10.66 11.16
N GLN A 204 7.02 -10.24 11.36
CA GLN A 204 6.37 -9.25 10.51
C GLN A 204 7.02 -7.87 10.61
N VAL A 205 7.31 -7.42 11.84
CA VAL A 205 8.04 -6.18 12.10
C VAL A 205 9.42 -6.18 11.42
N ASP A 206 10.20 -7.24 11.58
CA ASP A 206 11.50 -7.39 10.92
C ASP A 206 11.34 -7.38 9.38
N GLY A 207 10.22 -7.89 8.86
CA GLY A 207 9.84 -7.81 7.44
C GLY A 207 9.61 -6.38 6.95
N PHE A 208 8.85 -5.57 7.69
CA PHE A 208 8.64 -4.14 7.36
C PHE A 208 9.94 -3.33 7.44
N ILE A 209 10.77 -3.60 8.46
CA ILE A 209 12.09 -2.98 8.59
C ILE A 209 12.98 -3.37 7.39
N SER A 210 12.98 -4.64 7.01
CA SER A 210 13.69 -5.10 5.81
C SER A 210 13.16 -4.39 4.55
N MET A 211 11.85 -4.20 4.43
CA MET A 211 11.24 -3.49 3.31
C MET A 211 11.71 -2.03 3.22
N TYR A 212 11.74 -1.32 4.34
CA TYR A 212 12.29 0.03 4.45
C TYR A 212 13.77 0.09 4.03
N TYR A 213 14.61 -0.77 4.62
CA TYR A 213 16.04 -0.78 4.34
C TYR A 213 16.42 -1.34 2.96
N LYS A 214 15.49 -1.94 2.22
CA LYS A 214 15.72 -2.24 0.79
C LYS A 214 15.98 -0.96 -0.02
N GLY A 215 15.48 0.19 0.44
CA GLY A 215 15.76 1.50 -0.13
C GLY A 215 15.25 1.65 -1.56
N ILE A 216 14.10 1.06 -1.87
CA ILE A 216 13.51 1.16 -3.21
C ILE A 216 12.94 2.56 -3.40
N MET A 217 13.40 3.22 -4.44
CA MET A 217 12.96 4.53 -4.88
C MET A 217 12.19 4.40 -6.20
N THR A 218 11.11 5.16 -6.36
CA THR A 218 10.30 5.21 -7.57
C THR A 218 10.11 6.66 -7.98
N CYS A 219 10.15 6.95 -9.28
CA CYS A 219 9.88 8.28 -9.81
C CYS A 219 8.42 8.67 -9.51
N ASP A 220 8.20 9.87 -9.01
CA ASP A 220 6.88 10.46 -8.74
C ASP A 220 6.08 10.77 -10.02
N ASP A 221 6.75 10.98 -11.16
CA ASP A 221 6.11 11.10 -12.46
C ASP A 221 5.48 9.76 -12.88
N GLU A 222 4.14 9.72 -12.86
CA GLU A 222 3.30 8.58 -13.23
C GLU A 222 3.59 8.03 -14.64
N THR A 223 4.09 8.87 -15.56
CA THR A 223 4.44 8.45 -16.91
C THR A 223 5.82 7.77 -16.98
N CYS A 224 6.66 7.99 -15.97
CA CYS A 224 8.03 7.49 -15.95
C CYS A 224 8.11 6.06 -15.40
N ASN A 225 7.45 5.79 -14.27
CA ASN A 225 7.46 4.50 -13.56
C ASN A 225 8.86 3.93 -13.24
N PHE A 226 9.91 4.75 -13.35
CA PHE A 226 11.28 4.32 -13.09
C PHE A 226 11.43 3.93 -11.62
N THR A 227 11.96 2.73 -11.36
CA THR A 227 12.19 2.21 -10.00
C THR A 227 13.61 1.70 -9.87
N SER A 228 14.30 2.07 -8.80
CA SER A 228 15.69 1.72 -8.56
C SER A 228 15.99 1.61 -7.06
N ARG A 229 17.09 0.95 -6.72
CA ARG A 229 17.71 0.99 -5.38
C ARG A 229 18.98 1.85 -5.35
N SER A 230 19.48 2.22 -6.51
CA SER A 230 20.68 3.03 -6.68
C SER A 230 20.32 4.51 -6.59
N LEU A 231 21.05 5.23 -5.74
CA LEU A 231 20.93 6.68 -5.62
C LEU A 231 21.54 7.37 -6.83
N ASN A 232 20.81 8.32 -7.41
CA ASN A 232 21.33 9.18 -8.46
C ASN A 232 21.96 10.44 -7.86
N MET A 233 23.29 10.53 -7.86
CA MET A 233 24.00 11.67 -7.25
C MET A 233 23.95 12.96 -8.08
N ARG A 234 23.26 12.97 -9.24
CA ARG A 234 23.05 14.21 -10.01
C ARG A 234 22.20 15.20 -9.20
N VAL A 235 22.59 16.47 -9.29
CA VAL A 235 21.87 17.61 -8.73
C VAL A 235 21.51 18.52 -9.90
N ILE A 236 20.24 18.86 -10.04
CA ILE A 236 19.72 19.72 -11.11
C ILE A 236 18.87 20.81 -10.46
N GLY A 237 19.26 22.07 -10.66
CA GLY A 237 18.62 23.22 -10.03
C GLY A 237 18.66 23.10 -8.50
N GLU A 238 17.50 23.23 -7.87
CA GLU A 238 17.31 23.15 -6.42
C GLU A 238 16.99 21.73 -5.91
N SER A 239 17.04 20.71 -6.79
CA SER A 239 16.70 19.33 -6.41
C SER A 239 17.68 18.78 -5.37
N GLU A 240 17.17 18.06 -4.38
CA GLU A 240 18.01 17.40 -3.39
C GLU A 240 18.89 16.31 -4.01
N LYS A 241 20.10 16.11 -3.46
CA LYS A 241 21.01 15.03 -3.87
C LYS A 241 20.32 13.68 -3.75
N GLY A 242 20.41 12.84 -4.78
CA GLY A 242 19.81 11.51 -4.75
C GLY A 242 18.40 11.43 -5.33
N THR A 243 17.74 12.56 -5.56
CA THR A 243 16.32 12.60 -5.95
C THR A 243 16.09 12.75 -7.44
N VAL A 244 17.06 13.20 -8.23
CA VAL A 244 16.82 13.43 -9.67
C VAL A 244 16.56 12.10 -10.40
N CYS A 245 15.47 12.03 -11.17
CA CYS A 245 15.18 10.84 -11.97
C CYS A 245 16.30 10.56 -13.00
N PRO A 246 16.80 9.31 -13.10
CA PRO A 246 17.85 8.95 -14.07
C PRO A 246 17.44 9.14 -15.53
N ASN A 247 16.14 9.20 -15.82
CA ASN A 247 15.59 9.44 -17.16
C ASN A 247 15.61 10.92 -17.55
N TYR A 248 16.08 11.84 -16.69
CA TYR A 248 16.30 13.24 -17.07
C TYR A 248 17.25 13.35 -18.28
N PRO A 249 16.97 14.20 -19.29
CA PRO A 249 15.92 15.23 -19.33
C PRO A 249 14.55 14.77 -19.87
N CYS A 250 14.39 13.49 -20.22
CA CYS A 250 13.13 12.96 -20.72
C CYS A 250 12.06 12.82 -19.62
N CYS A 251 12.47 12.86 -18.35
CA CYS A 251 11.61 12.92 -17.19
C CYS A 251 12.15 13.97 -16.21
N ASN A 252 11.27 14.85 -15.75
CA ASN A 252 11.59 15.89 -14.76
C ASN A 252 11.11 15.54 -13.34
N GLY A 253 10.64 14.30 -13.14
CA GLY A 253 10.22 13.81 -11.82
C GLY A 253 11.37 13.54 -10.87
N HIS A 254 11.01 13.33 -9.62
CA HIS A 254 11.90 13.03 -8.50
C HIS A 254 11.68 11.61 -8.00
N LEU A 255 12.77 10.96 -7.61
CA LEU A 255 12.79 9.68 -6.94
C LEU A 255 12.33 9.86 -5.50
N VAL A 256 11.20 9.25 -5.16
CA VAL A 256 10.66 9.17 -3.81
C VAL A 256 10.77 7.74 -3.28
N ARG A 257 10.89 7.58 -1.96
CA ARG A 257 10.90 6.24 -1.34
C ARG A 257 9.56 5.56 -1.57
N LYS A 258 9.60 4.32 -2.06
CA LYS A 258 8.39 3.49 -2.18
C LYS A 258 7.80 3.12 -0.82
N TYR A 259 8.64 3.03 0.21
CA TYR A 259 8.23 2.79 1.59
C TYR A 259 9.01 3.74 2.49
N ALA A 260 8.35 4.80 2.94
CA ALA A 260 8.97 5.90 3.67
C ALA A 260 9.06 5.60 5.17
N GLU A 261 9.85 6.40 5.88
CA GLU A 261 9.99 6.34 7.33
C GLU A 261 8.67 6.56 8.07
N VAL A 262 7.79 7.42 7.52
CA VAL A 262 6.44 7.64 8.05
C VAL A 262 5.58 6.38 7.94
N ASP A 263 5.66 5.65 6.82
CA ASP A 263 4.91 4.42 6.61
C ASP A 263 5.35 3.32 7.57
N LEU A 264 6.67 3.18 7.77
CA LEU A 264 7.22 2.23 8.73
C LEU A 264 6.77 2.57 10.16
N TYR A 265 6.89 3.83 10.58
CA TYR A 265 6.49 4.24 11.93
C TYR A 265 4.98 4.06 12.14
N LYS A 266 4.17 4.38 11.13
CA LYS A 266 2.71 4.17 11.12
C LYS A 266 2.38 2.68 11.30
N GLN A 267 3.05 1.80 10.55
CA GLN A 267 2.88 0.34 10.64
C GLN A 267 3.26 -0.23 12.01
N LEU A 268 4.39 0.21 12.59
CA LEU A 268 4.79 -0.21 13.93
C LEU A 268 3.82 0.30 15.00
N SER A 269 3.34 1.53 14.85
CA SER A 269 2.34 2.12 15.74
C SER A 269 0.99 1.42 15.64
N TYR A 270 0.60 0.97 14.45
CA TYR A 270 -0.59 0.15 14.24
C TYR A 270 -0.50 -1.18 14.99
N PHE A 271 0.63 -1.89 14.91
CA PHE A 271 0.81 -3.14 15.67
C PHE A 271 0.80 -2.92 17.19
N CYS A 272 1.35 -1.79 17.67
CA CYS A 272 1.18 -1.42 19.07
C CYS A 272 -0.30 -1.21 19.42
N HIS A 273 -1.07 -0.53 18.57
CA HIS A 273 -2.49 -0.26 18.79
C HIS A 273 -3.34 -1.55 18.81
N VAL A 274 -3.13 -2.47 17.87
CA VAL A 274 -3.86 -3.76 17.80
C VAL A 274 -3.68 -4.57 19.08
N LEU A 275 -2.50 -4.49 19.70
CA LEU A 275 -2.12 -5.26 20.89
C LEU A 275 -2.28 -4.46 22.20
N ASP A 276 -2.79 -3.23 22.16
CA ASP A 276 -2.91 -2.35 23.33
C ASP A 276 -4.16 -2.67 24.15
N ALA A 277 -4.05 -3.67 25.01
CA ALA A 277 -5.12 -4.03 25.93
C ALA A 277 -5.45 -2.91 26.93
N VAL A 278 -4.48 -2.08 27.32
CA VAL A 278 -4.70 -1.01 28.32
C VAL A 278 -5.57 0.08 27.72
N ARG A 279 -5.17 0.62 26.57
CA ARG A 279 -5.94 1.65 25.85
C ARG A 279 -7.32 1.14 25.47
N PHE A 280 -7.45 -0.14 25.11
CA PHE A 280 -8.75 -0.75 24.85
C PHE A 280 -9.65 -0.74 26.09
N ILE A 281 -9.14 -1.18 27.25
CA ILE A 281 -9.90 -1.20 28.52
C ILE A 281 -10.34 0.20 28.95
N GLU A 282 -9.50 1.22 28.71
CA GLU A 282 -9.82 2.62 29.04
C GLU A 282 -10.92 3.20 28.14
N LYS A 283 -11.02 2.76 26.89
CA LYS A 283 -12.07 3.18 25.95
C LYS A 283 -13.41 2.47 26.15
N LEU A 284 -13.45 1.38 26.92
CA LEU A 284 -14.68 0.62 27.15
C LEU A 284 -15.62 1.30 28.15
N ASP A 285 -16.91 1.30 27.84
CA ASP A 285 -17.95 1.68 28.77
C ASP A 285 -17.95 0.76 30.01
N LEU A 286 -18.19 1.36 31.19
CA LEU A 286 -18.24 0.66 32.47
C LEU A 286 -19.20 -0.56 32.47
N LYS A 287 -20.29 -0.48 31.69
CA LYS A 287 -21.29 -1.55 31.55
C LYS A 287 -20.75 -2.81 30.85
N LEU A 288 -19.86 -2.63 29.86
CA LEU A 288 -19.25 -3.71 29.10
C LEU A 288 -17.97 -4.24 29.75
N ARG A 289 -17.33 -3.40 30.59
CA ARG A 289 -16.10 -3.75 31.29
C ARG A 289 -16.27 -4.86 32.33
N ILE A 290 -17.37 -4.83 33.10
CA ILE A 290 -17.61 -5.78 34.20
C ILE A 290 -17.73 -7.23 33.69
N PRO A 291 -18.52 -7.53 32.62
CA PRO A 291 -18.58 -8.90 32.06
C PRO A 291 -17.24 -9.39 31.49
N LEU A 292 -16.47 -8.49 30.87
CA LEU A 292 -15.25 -8.83 30.14
C LEU A 292 -13.99 -8.82 31.01
N GLU A 293 -14.06 -8.39 32.27
CA GLU A 293 -12.87 -8.15 33.11
C GLU A 293 -11.94 -9.37 33.23
N LYS A 294 -12.51 -10.57 33.44
CA LYS A 294 -11.74 -11.81 33.54
C LYS A 294 -11.06 -12.19 32.22
N ASP A 295 -11.76 -12.03 31.11
CA ASP A 295 -11.22 -12.31 29.77
C ASP A 295 -10.13 -11.30 29.41
N LEU A 296 -10.35 -10.01 29.70
CA LEU A 296 -9.39 -8.95 29.46
C LEU A 296 -8.11 -9.14 30.28
N ALA A 297 -8.22 -9.60 31.54
CA ALA A 297 -7.06 -9.95 32.35
C ALA A 297 -6.25 -11.10 31.73
N ARG A 298 -6.92 -12.15 31.22
CA ARG A 298 -6.26 -13.27 30.52
C ARG A 298 -5.60 -12.80 29.23
N ILE A 299 -6.31 -12.03 28.41
CA ILE A 299 -5.85 -11.56 27.11
C ILE A 299 -4.66 -10.63 27.28
N ARG A 300 -4.70 -9.73 28.27
CA ARG A 300 -3.58 -8.84 28.61
C ARG A 300 -2.28 -9.62 28.80
N LEU A 301 -2.30 -10.68 29.62
CA LEU A 301 -1.12 -11.53 29.82
C LEU A 301 -0.57 -12.16 28.52
N VAL A 302 -1.46 -12.43 27.56
CA VAL A 302 -1.10 -13.05 26.27
C VAL A 302 -0.52 -12.02 25.30
N VAL A 303 -1.09 -10.82 25.25
CA VAL A 303 -0.65 -9.77 24.32
C VAL A 303 0.54 -8.97 24.84
N ASP A 304 0.74 -8.88 26.16
CA ASP A 304 1.78 -8.05 26.79
C ASP A 304 3.19 -8.36 26.24
N LEU A 305 3.49 -9.65 26.03
CA LEU A 305 4.78 -10.06 25.46
C LEU A 305 4.94 -9.52 24.03
N ALA A 306 3.92 -9.67 23.19
CA ALA A 306 3.95 -9.21 21.81
C ALA A 306 3.96 -7.67 21.72
N ALA A 307 3.14 -7.00 22.53
CA ALA A 307 3.10 -5.55 22.64
C ALA A 307 4.47 -4.98 23.05
N SER A 308 5.12 -5.58 24.07
CA SER A 308 6.46 -5.17 24.52
C SER A 308 7.51 -5.32 23.42
N VAL A 309 7.43 -6.37 22.60
CA VAL A 309 8.34 -6.58 21.46
C VAL A 309 8.18 -5.46 20.42
N VAL A 310 6.97 -5.13 20.00
CA VAL A 310 6.73 -4.06 19.01
C VAL A 310 7.11 -2.71 19.56
N GLN A 311 6.72 -2.40 20.80
CA GLN A 311 7.06 -1.13 21.46
C GLN A 311 8.57 -0.92 21.51
N LYS A 312 9.34 -1.92 21.96
CA LYS A 312 10.82 -1.85 21.98
C LYS A 312 11.43 -1.59 20.60
N ILE A 313 10.79 -2.06 19.53
CA ILE A 313 11.28 -1.84 18.16
C ILE A 313 10.85 -0.47 17.64
N ARG A 314 9.59 -0.08 17.87
CA ARG A 314 9.05 1.25 17.53
C ARG A 314 9.84 2.36 18.21
N ASP A 315 10.18 2.19 19.49
CA ASP A 315 10.85 3.23 20.28
C ASP A 315 12.32 3.41 19.87
N ARG A 316 12.90 2.47 19.12
CA ARG A 316 14.19 2.65 18.42
C ARG A 316 14.07 3.47 17.14
N CYS A 317 12.87 3.66 16.62
CA CYS A 317 12.63 4.46 15.42
C CYS A 317 12.80 5.94 15.75
N ALA A 318 13.77 6.60 15.13
CA ALA A 318 14.04 8.02 15.35
C ALA A 318 12.84 8.92 14.96
N TYR A 319 11.98 8.45 14.05
CA TYR A 319 10.81 9.19 13.58
C TYR A 319 9.81 9.53 14.71
N GLY A 320 9.78 8.73 15.78
CA GLY A 320 8.91 8.98 16.93
C GLY A 320 9.44 9.99 17.94
N TRP A 321 10.66 10.50 17.76
CA TRP A 321 11.34 11.36 18.72
C TRP A 321 11.51 12.78 18.17
N ILE A 322 11.07 13.77 18.94
CA ILE A 322 11.25 15.19 18.63
C ILE A 322 12.11 15.81 19.73
N GLN A 323 13.32 16.26 19.38
CA GLN A 323 14.17 17.01 20.30
C GLN A 323 13.70 18.46 20.33
N MET A 324 12.87 18.82 21.33
CA MET A 324 12.28 20.15 21.44
C MET A 324 13.31 21.29 21.44
N LYS A 325 14.52 21.04 21.95
CA LYS A 325 15.65 21.98 21.93
C LYS A 325 16.14 22.34 20.52
N ASP A 326 15.91 21.48 19.52
CA ASP A 326 16.33 21.72 18.13
C ASP A 326 15.28 22.57 17.39
N LEU A 327 14.06 22.66 17.94
CA LEU A 327 12.94 23.46 17.40
C LEU A 327 12.77 24.81 18.11
N ALA A 328 13.23 24.93 19.35
CA ALA A 328 13.12 26.15 20.14
C ALA A 328 14.46 26.89 20.17
N ILE A 329 14.47 28.11 19.63
CA ILE A 329 15.57 29.05 19.88
C ILE A 329 15.40 29.53 21.31
N SER A 330 16.38 29.24 22.17
CA SER A 330 16.42 29.79 23.53
C SER A 330 16.66 31.30 23.41
N VAL A 331 15.64 32.10 23.75
CA VAL A 331 15.76 33.56 23.89
C VAL A 331 16.31 33.90 25.27
#